data_AF-A0A2J8LIJ2-F1
#
_entry.id   AF-A0A2J8LIJ2-F1
#
_cell.length_a   1.000
_cell.length_b   1.000
_cell.length_c   1.000
_cell.angle_alpha   90.00
_cell.angle_beta   90.00
_cell.angle_gamma   90.00
#
_symmetry.space_group_name_H-M   'P 1'
#
loop_
_entity.id
_entity.type
_entity.pdbx_description
1 polymer ?
#
loop_
_entity_poly.entity_id
_entity_poly.type
_entity_poly.pdbx_seq_one_letter_code
_entity_poly.pdbx_strand_id
1 'polypeptide(L)'
;MEHRPSPQPLPAALTAPAEEGHRGLYPHLDPGWASISRGVLVCDECCSVHRSLGRHISIVKHLRHSAWPPTLLQMVHTLASNGANSIWEHSLLDPAQVQSGRRKANPQDKVHPIKSEFIRAKYQMLAFVHKLPCRDDDGVTAKDLSKQLHSSVRTGNLETCLRLLSLGAQANF
;
A
#
# COMPACT_ATOMS: atom_id res chain seq x y z
N MET A 1 -37.26 -6.20 -56.47
CA MET A 1 -37.36 -5.49 -55.18
C MET A 1 -37.58 -6.53 -54.13
N GLU A 2 -36.53 -7.01 -53.45
CA GLU A 2 -36.65 -7.61 -52.12
C GLU A 2 -35.36 -7.26 -51.36
N HIS A 3 -35.52 -6.40 -50.36
CA HIS A 3 -34.46 -5.84 -49.54
C HIS A 3 -33.91 -6.92 -48.61
N ARG A 4 -32.63 -7.28 -48.78
CA ARG A 4 -31.89 -8.08 -47.80
C ARG A 4 -31.47 -7.16 -46.64
N PRO A 5 -31.76 -7.50 -45.37
CA PRO A 5 -31.35 -6.67 -44.23
C PRO A 5 -29.85 -6.77 -43.98
N SER A 6 -29.22 -5.62 -43.76
CA SER A 6 -27.79 -5.50 -43.39
C SER A 6 -27.52 -6.13 -42.03
N PRO A 7 -26.40 -6.87 -41.86
CA PRO A 7 -26.01 -7.40 -40.55
C PRO A 7 -25.51 -6.27 -39.66
N GLN A 8 -26.06 -6.17 -38.45
CA GLN A 8 -25.56 -5.26 -37.42
C GLN A 8 -24.21 -5.76 -36.88
N PRO A 9 -23.21 -4.87 -36.67
CA PRO A 9 -21.98 -5.25 -36.01
C PRO A 9 -22.20 -5.42 -34.50
N LEU A 10 -21.81 -6.59 -33.99
CA LEU A 10 -21.72 -6.89 -32.55
C LEU A 10 -20.63 -6.01 -31.89
N PRO A 11 -20.80 -5.64 -30.61
CA PRO A 11 -19.87 -4.74 -29.92
C PRO A 11 -18.50 -5.38 -29.74
N ALA A 12 -17.46 -4.61 -30.05
CA ALA A 12 -16.05 -4.95 -29.93
C ALA A 12 -15.70 -5.40 -28.49
N ALA A 13 -15.51 -6.70 -28.31
CA ALA A 13 -14.73 -7.25 -27.22
C ALA A 13 -13.32 -7.55 -27.73
N LEU A 14 -12.33 -7.21 -26.90
CA LEU A 14 -10.89 -7.51 -27.05
C LEU A 14 -10.11 -6.68 -28.08
N THR A 15 -9.82 -5.44 -27.70
CA THR A 15 -8.50 -4.87 -27.99
C THR A 15 -8.08 -4.02 -26.80
N ALA A 16 -7.04 -4.46 -26.10
CA ALA A 16 -6.36 -3.68 -25.08
C ALA A 16 -5.83 -2.38 -25.71
N PRO A 17 -6.10 -1.19 -25.15
CA PRO A 17 -5.42 0.01 -25.61
C PRO A 17 -4.04 0.09 -24.94
N ALA A 18 -3.03 -0.06 -25.80
CA ALA A 18 -1.80 0.73 -25.84
C ALA A 18 -1.15 1.12 -24.51
N GLU A 19 -0.08 0.39 -24.19
CA GLU A 19 1.08 0.89 -23.48
C GLU A 19 1.71 2.09 -24.22
N GLU A 20 1.17 3.31 -24.07
CA GLU A 20 1.87 4.56 -24.38
C GLU A 20 1.05 5.77 -23.94
N GLY A 21 1.62 6.61 -23.05
CA GLY A 21 1.13 7.97 -22.86
C GLY A 21 0.50 8.32 -21.51
N HIS A 22 1.16 8.02 -20.40
CA HIS A 22 0.99 8.78 -19.14
C HIS A 22 2.35 9.13 -18.53
N ARG A 23 3.22 9.81 -19.29
CA ARG A 23 4.22 10.70 -18.67
C ARG A 23 3.46 11.91 -18.14
N GLY A 24 2.88 11.74 -16.97
CA GLY A 24 2.06 12.73 -16.29
C GLY A 24 2.82 14.04 -16.08
N LEU A 25 2.07 15.14 -16.13
CA LEU A 25 2.48 16.54 -16.05
C LEU A 25 3.28 16.97 -14.79
N TYR A 26 3.74 16.02 -13.96
CA TYR A 26 4.62 16.23 -12.84
C TYR A 26 5.46 14.95 -12.62
N PRO A 27 6.72 14.89 -13.09
CA PRO A 27 7.56 13.69 -12.99
C PRO A 27 7.85 13.26 -11.54
N HIS A 28 7.49 14.10 -10.56
CA HIS A 28 7.65 13.86 -9.13
C HIS A 28 6.43 13.17 -8.46
N LEU A 29 5.33 12.95 -9.21
CA LEU A 29 4.11 12.31 -8.68
C LEU A 29 4.10 10.79 -8.82
N ASP A 30 4.89 10.24 -9.75
CA ASP A 30 5.00 8.80 -9.93
C ASP A 30 5.88 8.19 -8.82
N PRO A 31 5.45 7.13 -8.12
CA PRO A 31 6.29 6.52 -7.10
C PRO A 31 7.59 5.99 -7.71
N GLY A 32 8.73 6.53 -7.27
CA GLY A 32 10.06 6.01 -7.59
C GLY A 32 10.53 4.89 -6.64
N TRP A 33 9.86 4.74 -5.50
CA TRP A 33 10.30 3.92 -4.38
C TRP A 33 9.18 3.02 -3.84
N ALA A 34 9.58 1.93 -3.19
CA ALA A 34 8.70 1.07 -2.43
C ALA A 34 9.16 0.99 -0.97
N SER A 35 8.22 1.02 -0.03
CA SER A 35 8.44 0.58 1.35
C SER A 35 7.99 -0.87 1.48
N ILE A 36 8.96 -1.80 1.38
CA ILE A 36 8.73 -3.26 1.34
C ILE A 36 7.98 -3.71 2.60
N SER A 37 8.43 -3.30 3.78
CA SER A 37 7.83 -3.69 5.07
C SER A 37 6.39 -3.20 5.27
N ARG A 38 5.95 -2.22 4.46
CA ARG A 38 4.59 -1.65 4.55
C ARG A 38 3.71 -2.03 3.36
N GLY A 39 4.27 -2.66 2.32
CA GLY A 39 3.55 -3.01 1.11
C GLY A 39 3.02 -1.80 0.33
N VAL A 40 3.73 -0.67 0.34
CA VAL A 40 3.28 0.58 -0.32
C VAL A 40 4.34 1.16 -1.25
N LEU A 41 3.87 1.91 -2.25
CA LEU A 41 4.69 2.71 -3.14
C LEU A 41 4.76 4.17 -2.64
N VAL A 42 5.91 4.82 -2.77
CA VAL A 42 6.18 6.18 -2.28
C VAL A 42 7.00 6.97 -3.30
N CYS A 43 6.74 8.29 -3.40
CA CYS A 43 7.54 9.21 -4.21
C CYS A 43 8.88 9.55 -3.53
N ASP A 44 9.77 10.22 -4.26
CA ASP A 44 11.10 10.61 -3.78
C ASP A 44 11.08 11.49 -2.51
N GLU A 45 10.20 12.49 -2.47
CA GLU A 45 10.00 13.34 -1.29
C GLU A 45 9.58 12.54 -0.06
N CYS A 46 8.57 11.69 -0.19
CA CYS A 46 8.13 10.84 0.92
C CYS A 46 9.20 9.83 1.31
N CYS A 47 9.96 9.29 0.34
CA CYS A 47 11.07 8.38 0.60
C CYS A 47 12.11 9.01 1.53
N SER A 48 12.42 10.30 1.36
CA SER A 48 13.37 11.01 2.24
C SER A 48 12.95 10.94 3.72
N VAL A 49 11.65 11.10 4.01
CA VAL A 49 11.11 10.95 5.36
C VAL A 49 11.15 9.50 5.81
N HIS A 50 10.74 8.55 4.97
CA HIS A 50 10.78 7.12 5.29
C HIS A 50 12.19 6.64 5.68
N ARG A 51 13.23 7.15 5.01
CA ARG A 51 14.63 6.86 5.36
C ARG A 51 14.97 7.35 6.79
N SER A 52 14.47 8.53 7.16
CA SER A 52 14.69 9.10 8.50
C SER A 52 14.02 8.31 9.63
N LEU A 53 13.02 7.47 9.32
CA LEU A 53 12.36 6.61 10.32
C LEU A 53 13.21 5.38 10.69
N GLY A 54 14.12 4.96 9.83
CA GLY A 54 14.93 3.75 10.00
C GLY A 54 14.22 2.45 9.60
N ARG A 55 15.04 1.41 9.39
CA ARG A 55 14.62 0.11 8.80
C ARG A 55 13.64 -0.69 9.65
N HIS A 56 13.63 -0.48 10.97
CA HIS A 56 12.67 -1.10 11.88
C HIS A 56 11.23 -0.61 11.63
N ILE A 57 11.06 0.57 11.02
CA ILE A 57 9.75 1.11 10.63
C ILE A 57 9.51 0.93 9.13
N SER A 58 10.46 1.33 8.29
CA SER A 58 10.31 1.29 6.83
C SER A 58 11.58 0.82 6.13
N ILE A 59 11.44 -0.27 5.38
CA ILE A 59 12.50 -0.78 4.51
C ILE A 59 12.23 -0.26 3.09
N VAL A 60 12.92 0.81 2.69
CA VAL A 60 12.76 1.43 1.38
C VAL A 60 13.71 0.83 0.33
N LYS A 61 13.24 0.71 -0.91
CA LYS A 61 14.03 0.27 -2.06
C LYS A 61 13.56 0.98 -3.33
N HIS A 62 14.50 1.36 -4.20
CA HIS A 62 14.17 2.06 -5.45
C HIS A 62 13.53 1.08 -6.44
N LEU A 63 12.47 1.47 -7.13
CA LEU A 63 11.77 0.58 -8.07
C LEU A 63 12.62 0.28 -9.33
N ARG A 64 13.21 1.31 -9.93
CA ARG A 64 13.99 1.20 -11.18
C ARG A 64 15.50 1.02 -11.00
N HIS A 65 16.09 1.59 -9.94
CA HIS A 65 17.55 1.63 -9.73
C HIS A 65 18.04 0.62 -8.67
N SER A 66 17.31 -0.46 -8.44
CA SER A 66 17.74 -1.53 -7.53
C SER A 66 17.41 -2.88 -8.13
N ALA A 67 18.26 -3.88 -7.88
CA ALA A 67 17.98 -5.25 -8.29
C ALA A 67 16.83 -5.84 -7.46
N TRP A 68 15.80 -6.36 -8.11
CA TRP A 68 14.66 -6.99 -7.46
C TRP A 68 14.54 -8.47 -7.83
N PRO A 69 14.33 -9.35 -6.85
CA PRO A 69 13.71 -10.64 -7.12
C PRO A 69 12.31 -10.39 -7.72
N PRO A 70 11.95 -11.01 -8.86
CA PRO A 70 10.65 -10.77 -9.52
C PRO A 70 9.46 -11.01 -8.60
N THR A 71 9.51 -12.07 -7.79
CA THR A 71 8.47 -12.43 -6.82
C THR A 71 8.29 -11.37 -5.74
N LEU A 72 9.38 -10.77 -5.25
CA LEU A 72 9.32 -9.72 -4.23
C LEU A 72 8.71 -8.43 -4.80
N LEU A 73 9.09 -8.05 -6.02
CA LEU A 73 8.53 -6.87 -6.69
C LEU A 73 7.03 -7.07 -6.92
N GLN A 74 6.63 -8.23 -7.45
CA GLN A 74 5.22 -8.58 -7.63
C GLN A 74 4.45 -8.54 -6.31
N MET A 75 4.99 -9.10 -5.23
CA MET A 75 4.34 -9.06 -3.91
C MET A 75 4.06 -7.62 -3.45
N VAL A 76 5.05 -6.71 -3.59
CA VAL A 76 4.88 -5.30 -3.20
C VAL A 76 3.81 -4.61 -4.06
N HIS A 77 3.82 -4.84 -5.38
CA HIS A 77 2.80 -4.27 -6.26
C HIS A 77 1.40 -4.78 -5.93
N THR A 78 1.25 -6.09 -5.72
CA THR A 78 -0.03 -6.70 -5.33
C THR A 78 -0.54 -6.15 -4.00
N LEU A 79 0.33 -5.98 -2.99
CA LEU A 79 -0.06 -5.35 -1.73
C LEU A 79 -0.50 -3.89 -1.92
N ALA A 80 0.26 -3.13 -2.71
CA ALA A 80 -0.03 -1.72 -2.95
C ALA A 80 -1.35 -1.52 -3.72
N SER A 81 -1.63 -2.37 -4.71
CA SER A 81 -2.89 -2.33 -5.48
C SER A 81 -4.08 -2.87 -4.69
N ASN A 82 -3.86 -3.86 -3.82
CA ASN A 82 -4.94 -4.56 -3.10
C ASN A 82 -5.10 -4.02 -1.69
N GLY A 83 -4.96 -2.71 -1.50
CA GLY A 83 -5.43 -2.05 -0.29
C GLY A 83 -4.51 -2.11 0.93
N ALA A 84 -3.18 -2.29 0.78
CA ALA A 84 -2.26 -2.15 1.92
C ALA A 84 -2.41 -0.79 2.64
N ASN A 85 -2.75 0.28 1.92
CA ASN A 85 -3.06 1.58 2.54
C ASN A 85 -4.28 1.54 3.46
N SER A 86 -5.25 0.64 3.26
CA SER A 86 -6.41 0.50 4.15
C SER A 86 -6.05 0.04 5.56
N ILE A 87 -4.88 -0.60 5.73
CA ILE A 87 -4.33 -0.97 7.05
C ILE A 87 -3.80 0.28 7.74
N TRP A 88 -2.99 1.06 7.03
CA TRP A 88 -2.24 2.20 7.58
C TRP A 88 -3.03 3.51 7.61
N GLU A 89 -4.14 3.61 6.87
CA GLU A 89 -5.00 4.79 6.75
C GLU A 89 -6.46 4.46 7.14
N HIS A 90 -6.70 3.36 7.86
CA HIS A 90 -8.03 2.86 8.17
C HIS A 90 -8.99 3.94 8.69
N SER A 91 -8.57 4.71 9.70
CA SER A 91 -9.39 5.77 10.28
C SER A 91 -9.61 6.97 9.35
N LEU A 92 -8.80 7.14 8.30
CA LEU A 92 -8.98 8.19 7.30
C LEU A 92 -10.00 7.80 6.22
N LEU A 93 -10.36 6.52 6.14
CA LEU A 93 -11.41 6.02 5.24
C LEU A 93 -12.81 6.24 5.82
N ASP A 94 -12.93 6.48 7.13
CA ASP A 94 -14.20 6.78 7.80
C ASP A 94 -14.57 8.26 7.62
N PRO A 95 -15.69 8.58 6.93
CA PRO A 95 -16.14 9.96 6.72
C PRO A 95 -16.32 10.76 8.02
N ALA A 96 -16.64 10.11 9.14
CA ALA A 96 -16.82 10.77 10.44
C ALA A 96 -15.50 11.28 11.02
N GLN A 97 -14.38 10.64 10.71
CA GLN A 97 -13.05 10.98 11.25
C GLN A 97 -12.32 12.05 10.42
N VAL A 98 -12.67 12.20 9.14
CA VAL A 98 -12.12 13.24 8.23
C VAL A 98 -12.42 14.65 8.73
N GLN A 99 -13.50 14.84 9.49
CA GLN A 99 -13.94 16.14 10.04
C GLN A 99 -13.07 16.64 11.20
N SER A 100 -12.20 15.80 11.78
CA SER A 100 -11.34 16.14 12.92
C SER A 100 -10.05 16.93 12.56
N GLY A 101 -9.88 17.33 11.31
CA GLY A 101 -8.66 17.99 10.81
C GLY A 101 -7.51 17.02 10.49
N ARG A 102 -7.72 15.71 10.70
CA ARG A 102 -6.81 14.65 10.23
C ARG A 102 -6.99 14.43 8.75
N ARG A 103 -6.21 15.15 7.94
CA ARG A 103 -6.17 14.98 6.48
C ARG A 103 -4.91 14.23 6.04
N LYS A 104 -5.05 13.46 4.97
CA LYS A 104 -3.91 12.94 4.21
C LYS A 104 -3.14 14.11 3.59
N ALA A 105 -1.81 14.00 3.57
CA ALA A 105 -0.98 14.99 2.90
C ALA A 105 -1.27 15.01 1.39
N ASN A 106 -1.44 16.20 0.82
CA ASN A 106 -1.63 16.40 -0.60
C ASN A 106 -0.30 16.28 -1.34
N PRO A 107 -0.32 15.92 -2.64
CA PRO A 107 0.92 15.81 -3.41
C PRO A 107 1.72 17.12 -3.50
N GLN A 108 1.05 18.28 -3.46
CA GLN A 108 1.66 19.60 -3.49
C GLN A 108 2.12 20.11 -2.11
N ASP A 109 1.79 19.39 -1.03
CA ASP A 109 2.20 19.81 0.31
C ASP A 109 3.73 19.77 0.45
N LYS A 110 4.27 20.72 1.21
CA LYS A 110 5.70 20.76 1.53
C LYS A 110 6.11 19.48 2.25
N VAL A 111 7.32 19.00 1.95
CA VAL A 111 7.91 17.83 2.63
C VAL A 111 7.94 18.04 4.14
N HIS A 112 8.42 19.21 4.56
CA HIS A 112 8.40 19.65 5.96
C HIS A 112 7.51 20.89 6.13
N PRO A 113 6.70 20.96 7.19
CA PRO A 113 6.44 19.88 8.17
C PRO A 113 5.41 18.84 7.68
N ILE A 114 4.55 19.21 6.72
CA ILE A 114 3.29 18.52 6.43
C ILE A 114 3.43 17.04 6.09
N LYS A 115 4.16 16.69 5.00
CA LYS A 115 4.33 15.27 4.63
C LYS A 115 5.08 14.51 5.72
N SER A 116 6.08 15.14 6.34
CA SER A 116 6.91 14.50 7.35
C SER A 116 6.14 14.13 8.62
N GLU A 117 5.27 15.00 9.10
CA GLU A 117 4.40 14.76 10.26
C GLU A 117 3.37 13.69 9.94
N PHE A 118 2.74 13.76 8.77
CA PHE A 118 1.78 12.75 8.33
C PHE A 118 2.42 11.36 8.25
N ILE A 119 3.61 11.25 7.65
CA ILE A 119 4.33 9.97 7.51
C ILE A 119 4.74 9.39 8.88
N ARG A 120 5.21 10.24 9.82
CA ARG A 120 5.49 9.81 11.20
C ARG A 120 4.23 9.35 11.91
N ALA A 121 3.14 10.12 11.82
CA ALA A 121 1.85 9.73 12.38
C ALA A 121 1.36 8.38 11.83
N LYS A 122 1.47 8.19 10.51
CA LYS A 122 1.02 6.99 9.81
C LYS A 122 1.82 5.74 10.18
N TYR A 123 3.15 5.80 10.14
CA TYR A 123 3.98 4.59 10.21
C TYR A 123 4.76 4.42 11.51
N GLN A 124 5.10 5.51 12.20
CA GLN A 124 5.81 5.46 13.49
C GLN A 124 4.83 5.42 14.65
N MET A 125 3.80 6.27 14.64
CA MET A 125 2.79 6.32 15.70
C MET A 125 1.59 5.39 15.45
N LEU A 126 1.46 4.87 14.24
CA LEU A 126 0.31 4.06 13.81
C LEU A 126 -1.03 4.74 14.09
N ALA A 127 -1.08 6.08 13.95
CA ALA A 127 -2.20 6.90 14.42
C ALA A 127 -3.53 6.65 13.69
N PHE A 128 -3.51 5.96 12.55
CA PHE A 128 -4.68 5.75 11.69
C PHE A 128 -5.03 4.28 11.47
N VAL A 129 -4.39 3.35 12.19
CA VAL A 129 -4.70 1.92 12.08
C VAL A 129 -5.99 1.59 12.85
N HIS A 130 -6.67 0.51 12.47
CA HIS A 130 -7.88 0.05 13.18
C HIS A 130 -7.58 -0.40 14.62
N LYS A 131 -6.48 -1.13 14.82
CA LYS A 131 -6.02 -1.65 16.11
C LYS A 131 -4.51 -1.55 16.18
N LEU A 132 -4.00 -1.11 17.32
CA LEU A 132 -2.56 -1.11 17.59
C LEU A 132 -2.05 -2.56 17.72
N PRO A 133 -0.77 -2.81 17.40
CA PRO A 133 -0.16 -4.12 17.63
C PRO A 133 -0.23 -4.51 19.11
N CYS A 134 -0.32 -5.81 19.38
CA CYS A 134 -0.22 -6.32 20.75
C CYS A 134 1.13 -5.93 21.37
N ARG A 135 1.15 -5.75 22.69
CA ARG A 135 2.39 -5.47 23.43
C ARG A 135 3.23 -6.75 23.50
N ASP A 136 4.55 -6.62 23.60
CA ASP A 136 5.46 -7.79 23.63
C ASP A 136 5.17 -8.77 24.79
N ASP A 137 4.58 -8.29 25.89
CA ASP A 137 4.21 -9.10 27.06
C ASP A 137 2.88 -9.88 26.86
N ASP A 138 2.08 -9.51 25.86
CA ASP A 138 0.81 -10.20 25.54
C ASP A 138 1.06 -11.43 24.66
N GLY A 139 1.76 -12.40 25.25
CA GLY A 139 2.16 -13.64 24.58
C GLY A 139 0.99 -14.50 24.10
N VAL A 140 -0.20 -14.37 24.70
CA VAL A 140 -1.40 -15.10 24.29
C VAL A 140 -1.92 -14.54 22.97
N THR A 141 -2.14 -13.22 22.90
CA THR A 141 -2.62 -12.57 21.66
C THR A 141 -1.61 -12.74 20.52
N ALA A 142 -0.31 -12.57 20.79
CA ALA A 142 0.74 -12.76 19.79
C ALA A 142 0.74 -14.18 19.23
N LYS A 143 0.60 -15.20 20.09
CA LYS A 143 0.53 -16.61 19.69
C LYS A 143 -0.68 -16.90 18.81
N ASP A 144 -1.85 -16.36 19.16
CA ASP A 144 -3.07 -16.61 18.39
C ASP A 144 -3.07 -15.90 17.03
N LEU A 145 -2.56 -14.66 16.96
CA LEU A 145 -2.32 -13.98 15.69
C LEU A 145 -1.33 -14.74 14.80
N SER A 146 -0.29 -15.33 15.39
CA SER A 146 0.71 -16.10 14.65
C SER A 146 0.16 -17.43 14.11
N LYS A 147 -0.70 -18.12 14.86
CA LYS A 147 -1.46 -19.29 14.35
C LYS A 147 -2.40 -18.91 13.21
N GLN A 148 -3.06 -17.75 13.31
CA GLN A 148 -3.90 -17.22 12.23
C GLN A 148 -3.05 -16.97 10.98
N LEU A 149 -1.88 -16.34 11.13
CA LEU A 149 -0.95 -16.08 10.03
C LEU A 149 -0.53 -17.39 9.35
N HIS A 150 -0.12 -18.40 10.13
CA HIS A 150 0.25 -19.73 9.62
C HIS A 150 -0.89 -20.39 8.81
N SER A 151 -2.14 -20.09 9.13
CA SER A 151 -3.28 -20.57 8.36
C SER A 151 -3.54 -19.73 7.10
N SER A 152 -3.43 -18.40 7.21
CA SER A 152 -3.66 -17.47 6.11
C SER A 152 -2.63 -17.59 4.98
N VAL A 153 -1.37 -17.92 5.28
CA VAL A 153 -0.33 -18.06 4.23
C VAL A 153 -0.63 -19.19 3.24
N ARG A 154 -1.46 -20.17 3.62
CA ARG A 154 -1.88 -21.28 2.73
C ARG A 154 -2.84 -20.84 1.62
N THR A 155 -3.51 -19.70 1.77
CA THR A 155 -4.49 -19.20 0.79
C THR A 155 -3.95 -18.08 -0.10
N GLY A 156 -2.69 -17.67 0.09
CA GLY A 156 -2.04 -16.63 -0.72
C GLY A 156 -2.58 -15.21 -0.54
N ASN A 157 -3.45 -14.97 0.45
CA ASN A 157 -4.00 -13.64 0.70
C ASN A 157 -2.98 -12.74 1.41
N LEU A 158 -2.20 -12.00 0.61
CA LEU A 158 -1.14 -11.11 1.09
C LEU A 158 -1.67 -10.00 2.01
N GLU A 159 -2.85 -9.45 1.73
CA GLU A 159 -3.42 -8.37 2.56
C GLU A 159 -3.72 -8.87 3.97
N THR A 160 -4.33 -10.05 4.09
CA THR A 160 -4.62 -10.66 5.39
C THR A 160 -3.32 -10.97 6.15
N CYS A 161 -2.30 -11.49 5.45
CA CYS A 161 -1.00 -11.73 6.07
C CYS A 161 -0.36 -10.43 6.59
N LEU A 162 -0.38 -9.37 5.78
CA LEU A 162 0.15 -8.06 6.19
C LEU A 162 -0.62 -7.48 7.38
N ARG A 163 -1.95 -7.65 7.40
CA ARG A 163 -2.79 -7.19 8.52
C ARG A 163 -2.43 -7.93 9.81
N LEU A 164 -2.29 -9.24 9.78
CA LEU A 164 -1.90 -10.04 10.95
C LEU A 164 -0.50 -9.65 11.46
N LEU A 165 0.47 -9.47 10.56
CA LEU A 165 1.81 -8.98 10.90
C LEU A 165 1.74 -7.59 11.53
N SER A 166 0.90 -6.68 11.01
CA SER A 166 0.73 -5.34 11.58
C SER A 166 0.12 -5.33 12.99
N LEU A 167 -0.57 -6.41 13.38
CA LEU A 167 -1.16 -6.58 14.71
C LEU A 167 -0.21 -7.26 15.71
N GLY A 168 0.97 -7.73 15.27
CA GLY A 168 1.96 -8.39 16.12
C GLY A 168 2.12 -9.90 15.91
N ALA A 169 1.56 -10.47 14.83
CA ALA A 169 1.90 -11.84 14.45
C ALA A 169 3.41 -11.97 14.18
N GLN A 170 4.02 -13.08 14.61
CA GLN A 170 5.43 -13.36 14.41
C GLN A 170 5.63 -14.15 13.12
N ALA A 171 6.46 -13.63 12.21
CA ALA A 171 6.71 -14.27 10.91
C ALA A 171 7.50 -15.59 11.02
N ASN A 172 8.25 -15.78 12.11
CA ASN A 172 9.07 -16.96 12.38
C ASN A 172 8.49 -17.82 13.53
N PHE A 173 7.16 -17.78 13.70
CA PHE A 173 6.43 -18.52 14.73
C PHE A 173 6.45 -20.03 14.52
#